data_AF-A0A2V8P362-F1
#
_entry.id   AF-A0A2V8P362-F1
#
_cell.length_a   1.000
_cell.length_b   1.000
_cell.length_c   1.000
_cell.angle_alpha   90.00
_cell.angle_beta   90.00
_cell.angle_gamma   90.00
#
_symmetry.space_group_name_H-M   'P 1'
#
loop_
_entity.id
_entity.type
_entity.pdbx_description
1 polymer ?
#
loop_
_entity_poly.entity_id
_entity_poly.type
_entity_poly.pdbx_seq_one_letter_code
_entity_poly.pdbx_strand_id
1 'polypeptide(L)'
;MRKASLLLLISTLLSLPAFGQIDPSGEWAPRFHEDQPERIPGPEIGDYLGLPITDAARLRGDSWDASLLTLPEHQCKPHPADYSPRGPANLRFWKEVDTATQQVSAYHTHISW
;
A
#
# COMPACT_ATOMS: atom_id res chain seq x y z
N MET A 1 30.95 -23.22 -15.36
CA MET A 1 29.49 -23.33 -15.69
C MET A 1 28.82 -24.48 -14.93
N ARG A 2 29.18 -25.76 -15.15
CA ARG A 2 28.56 -26.92 -14.44
C ARG A 2 28.53 -26.85 -12.90
N LYS A 3 29.61 -26.38 -12.26
CA LYS A 3 29.69 -26.26 -10.78
C LYS A 3 28.75 -25.19 -10.22
N ALA A 4 28.61 -24.07 -10.94
CA ALA A 4 27.70 -22.99 -10.55
C ALA A 4 26.24 -23.42 -10.68
N SER A 5 25.89 -24.16 -11.74
CA SER A 5 24.56 -24.75 -11.92
C SER A 5 24.22 -25.76 -10.81
N LEU A 6 25.20 -26.56 -10.38
CA LEU A 6 25.01 -27.53 -9.29
C LEU A 6 24.81 -26.84 -7.93
N LEU A 7 25.57 -25.77 -7.65
CA LEU A 7 25.42 -24.97 -6.43
C LEU A 7 24.06 -24.25 -6.38
N LEU A 8 23.59 -23.70 -7.51
CA LEU A 8 22.27 -23.08 -7.59
C LEU A 8 21.15 -24.11 -7.31
N LEU A 9 21.27 -25.30 -7.88
CA LEU A 9 20.31 -26.39 -7.68
C LEU A 9 20.25 -26.84 -6.21
N ILE A 10 21.42 -26.98 -5.57
CA ILE A 10 21.51 -27.32 -4.15
C ILE A 10 20.88 -26.20 -3.28
N SER A 11 21.12 -24.94 -3.61
CA SER A 11 20.51 -23.79 -2.91
C SER A 11 18.98 -23.80 -3.01
N THR A 12 18.42 -24.16 -4.15
CA THR A 12 16.95 -24.27 -4.31
C THR A 12 16.37 -25.48 -3.58
N LEU A 13 17.14 -26.58 -3.44
CA LEU A 13 16.70 -27.78 -2.73
C LEU A 13 16.79 -27.63 -1.20
N LEU A 14 17.66 -26.73 -0.72
CA LEU A 14 17.86 -26.43 0.70
C LEU A 14 17.08 -25.18 1.15
N SER A 15 16.15 -24.67 0.35
CA SER A 15 15.31 -23.55 0.77
C SER A 15 14.39 -24.00 1.90
N LEU A 16 14.79 -23.71 3.14
CA LEU A 16 13.95 -23.88 4.31
C LEU A 16 12.87 -22.78 4.33
N PRO A 17 11.69 -23.06 4.92
CA PRO A 17 10.70 -22.02 5.18
C PRO A 17 11.35 -20.92 6.02
N ALA A 18 11.27 -19.68 5.56
CA ALA A 18 11.56 -18.54 6.41
C ALA A 18 10.41 -18.47 7.44
N PHE A 19 10.64 -18.93 8.67
CA PHE A 19 9.70 -18.86 9.80
C PHE A 19 9.51 -17.41 10.31
N GLY A 20 9.35 -16.46 9.39
CA GLY A 20 9.20 -15.03 9.64
C GLY A 20 7.78 -14.53 9.43
N GLN A 21 6.78 -15.42 9.32
CA GLN A 21 5.39 -14.98 9.23
C GLN A 21 4.96 -14.33 10.56
N ILE A 22 4.76 -13.02 10.53
CA ILE A 22 4.15 -12.26 11.62
C ILE A 22 2.66 -12.13 11.29
N ASP A 23 1.78 -12.35 12.27
CA ASP A 23 0.36 -12.11 12.11
C ASP A 23 0.10 -10.59 12.08
N PRO A 24 -0.38 -10.01 10.95
CA PRO A 24 -0.63 -8.58 10.84
C PRO A 24 -1.98 -8.16 11.45
N SER A 25 -2.75 -9.10 12.02
CA SER A 25 -4.06 -8.79 12.61
C SER A 25 -3.96 -7.76 13.73
N GLY A 26 -4.85 -6.78 13.74
CA GLY A 26 -4.87 -5.74 14.76
C GLY A 26 -5.46 -4.41 14.27
N GLU A 27 -5.36 -3.43 15.15
CA GLU A 27 -5.74 -2.03 14.90
C GLU A 27 -4.46 -1.20 14.73
N TRP A 28 -4.30 -0.60 13.56
CA TRP A 28 -3.09 0.12 13.16
C TRP A 28 -3.37 1.61 13.04
N ALA A 29 -2.76 2.39 13.92
CA ALA A 29 -2.77 3.85 13.82
C ALA A 29 -1.76 4.32 12.75
N PRO A 30 -2.06 5.40 12.02
CA PRO A 30 -1.12 5.97 11.07
C PRO A 30 0.15 6.44 11.78
N ARG A 31 1.29 6.22 11.13
CA ARG A 31 2.59 6.75 11.56
C ARG A 31 3.01 7.83 10.57
N PHE A 32 3.40 8.98 11.10
CA PHE A 32 3.84 10.14 10.33
C PHE A 32 5.30 10.39 10.71
N HIS A 33 6.21 9.69 10.02
CA HIS A 33 7.66 9.88 10.23
C HIS A 33 8.25 10.82 9.17
N GLU A 34 7.50 11.08 8.10
CA GLU A 34 7.82 12.04 7.06
C GLU A 34 7.61 13.48 7.54
N ASP A 35 8.23 14.42 6.82
CA ASP A 35 8.05 15.85 7.04
C ASP A 35 6.57 16.24 6.84
N GLN A 36 6.12 17.21 7.65
CA GLN A 36 4.70 17.55 7.74
C GLN A 36 4.11 17.98 6.39
N PRO A 37 4.73 18.88 5.61
CA PRO A 37 4.21 19.29 4.31
C PRO A 37 3.96 18.10 3.38
N GLU A 38 4.87 17.15 3.33
CA GLU A 38 4.84 16.02 2.40
C GLU A 38 3.83 14.93 2.80
N ARG A 39 3.28 14.98 4.03
CA ARG A 39 2.49 13.88 4.59
C ARG A 39 1.05 14.23 4.98
N ILE A 40 0.81 15.42 5.53
CA ILE A 40 -0.51 15.82 6.07
C ILE A 40 -1.24 16.75 5.11
N PRO A 41 -0.90 18.06 5.01
CA PRO A 41 -1.51 18.93 4.01
C PRO A 41 -1.15 18.53 2.58
N GLY A 42 -0.01 17.86 2.39
CA GLY A 42 0.55 17.60 1.07
C GLY A 42 1.40 18.78 0.58
N PRO A 43 2.29 18.54 -0.40
CA PRO A 43 3.07 19.59 -1.03
C PRO A 43 2.15 20.59 -1.76
N GLU A 44 2.68 21.78 -2.05
CA GLU A 44 1.94 22.79 -2.81
C GLU A 44 1.55 22.26 -4.20
N ILE A 45 0.41 22.71 -4.74
CA ILE A 45 -0.02 22.33 -6.08
C ILE A 45 1.04 22.78 -7.09
N GLY A 46 1.54 21.86 -7.89
CA GLY A 46 2.60 22.11 -8.87
C GLY A 46 4.01 21.87 -8.33
N ASP A 47 4.18 21.54 -7.05
CA ASP A 47 5.46 21.08 -6.53
C ASP A 47 5.70 19.61 -6.90
N TYR A 48 6.64 19.42 -7.81
CA TYR A 48 7.07 18.11 -8.31
C TYR A 48 8.49 17.75 -7.87
N LEU A 49 9.07 18.46 -6.88
CA LEU A 49 10.45 18.27 -6.48
C LEU A 49 10.70 16.81 -6.05
N GLY A 50 11.74 16.21 -6.63
CA GLY A 50 12.15 14.83 -6.31
C GLY A 50 11.30 13.73 -6.93
N LEU A 51 10.21 14.04 -7.64
CA LEU A 51 9.39 13.04 -8.32
C LEU A 51 9.97 12.70 -9.71
N PRO A 52 10.19 11.41 -10.04
CA PRO A 52 10.67 11.01 -11.36
C PRO A 52 9.52 10.96 -12.38
N ILE A 53 8.96 12.12 -12.72
CA ILE A 53 7.78 12.23 -13.60
C ILE A 53 8.15 12.57 -15.05
N THR A 54 7.36 12.05 -15.98
CA THR A 54 7.40 12.41 -17.40
C THR A 54 6.66 13.72 -17.66
N ASP A 55 6.86 14.34 -18.83
CA ASP A 55 6.12 15.55 -19.22
C ASP A 55 4.61 15.31 -19.29
N ALA A 56 4.18 14.11 -19.69
CA ALA A 56 2.77 13.74 -19.69
C ALA A 56 2.18 13.68 -18.27
N ALA A 57 2.95 13.19 -17.30
CA ALA A 57 2.54 13.19 -15.90
C ALA A 57 2.52 14.61 -15.31
N ARG A 58 3.49 15.46 -15.68
CA ARG A 58 3.50 16.88 -15.29
C ARG A 58 2.27 17.61 -15.83
N LEU A 59 1.97 17.48 -17.13
CA LEU A 59 0.77 18.06 -17.75
C LEU A 59 -0.52 17.61 -17.03
N ARG A 60 -0.62 16.33 -16.68
CA ARG A 60 -1.77 15.83 -15.91
C ARG A 60 -1.90 16.54 -14.58
N GLY A 61 -0.80 16.72 -13.85
CA GLY A 61 -0.76 17.46 -12.59
C GLY A 61 -1.17 18.93 -12.77
N ASP A 62 -0.59 19.62 -13.75
CA ASP A 62 -0.85 21.04 -14.03
C ASP A 62 -2.30 21.30 -14.49
N SER A 63 -2.92 20.31 -15.15
CA SER A 63 -4.30 20.39 -15.63
C SER A 63 -5.35 19.96 -14.60
N TRP A 64 -4.94 19.51 -13.41
CA TRP A 64 -5.86 19.06 -12.37
C TRP A 64 -6.47 20.26 -11.63
N ASP A 65 -7.75 20.15 -11.27
CA ASP A 65 -8.48 21.18 -10.52
C ASP A 65 -9.24 20.55 -9.35
N ALA A 66 -9.18 21.18 -8.18
CA ALA A 66 -9.84 20.71 -6.96
C ALA A 66 -11.37 20.66 -7.06
N SER A 67 -11.98 21.46 -7.93
CA SER A 67 -13.42 21.42 -8.22
C SER A 67 -13.87 20.07 -8.78
N LEU A 68 -12.96 19.24 -9.30
CA LEU A 68 -13.29 17.87 -9.68
C LEU A 68 -13.86 17.05 -8.51
N LEU A 69 -13.49 17.39 -7.28
CA LEU A 69 -14.03 16.75 -6.07
C LEU A 69 -15.38 17.30 -5.64
N THR A 70 -15.89 18.39 -6.24
CA THR A 70 -17.24 18.93 -5.96
C THR A 70 -18.31 18.34 -6.88
N LEU A 71 -17.89 17.61 -7.92
CA LEU A 71 -18.80 16.95 -8.86
C LEU A 71 -19.64 15.88 -8.13
N PRO A 72 -20.98 15.84 -8.32
CA PRO A 72 -21.84 14.82 -7.74
C PRO A 72 -21.40 13.38 -8.01
N GLU A 73 -20.88 13.12 -9.22
CA GLU A 73 -20.40 11.82 -9.67
C GLU A 73 -19.18 11.33 -8.89
N HIS A 74 -18.48 12.23 -8.21
CA HIS A 74 -17.24 11.95 -7.50
C HIS A 74 -17.43 11.84 -5.99
N GLN A 75 -18.59 12.19 -5.44
CA GLN A 75 -18.85 12.19 -3.99
C GLN A 75 -18.76 10.79 -3.36
N CYS A 76 -19.10 9.74 -4.12
CA CYS A 76 -19.14 8.36 -3.62
C CYS A 76 -18.02 7.49 -4.18
N LYS A 77 -16.99 8.08 -4.80
CA LYS A 77 -15.85 7.31 -5.30
C LYS A 77 -15.03 6.78 -4.11
N PRO A 78 -14.93 5.46 -3.93
CA PRO A 78 -14.11 4.94 -2.84
C PRO A 78 -12.65 5.28 -3.11
N HIS A 79 -11.91 5.56 -2.05
CA HIS A 79 -10.46 5.61 -2.13
C HIS A 79 -9.95 4.23 -2.60
N PRO A 80 -8.92 4.19 -3.46
CA PRO A 80 -8.39 2.94 -3.93
C PRO A 80 -7.73 2.17 -2.77
N ALA A 81 -7.71 0.84 -2.84
CA ALA A 81 -7.32 -0.02 -1.73
C ALA A 81 -5.87 0.23 -1.26
N ASP A 82 -4.99 0.65 -2.16
CA ASP A 82 -3.59 1.03 -1.93
C ASP A 82 -3.44 2.33 -1.14
N TYR A 83 -4.49 3.16 -1.05
CA TYR A 83 -4.51 4.33 -0.18
C TYR A 83 -4.56 3.94 1.30
N SER A 84 -5.17 2.79 1.64
CA SER A 84 -5.46 2.41 3.03
C SER A 84 -4.24 2.39 3.96
N PRO A 85 -3.08 1.80 3.58
CA PRO A 85 -1.89 1.77 4.43
C PRO A 85 -1.18 3.12 4.60
N ARG A 86 -1.47 4.09 3.71
CA ARG A 86 -0.83 5.42 3.70
C ARG A 86 -1.80 6.54 4.11
N GLY A 87 -3.07 6.21 4.30
CA GLY A 87 -4.12 7.13 4.70
C GLY A 87 -3.89 7.75 6.08
N PRO A 88 -4.64 8.82 6.40
CA PRO A 88 -4.69 9.38 7.75
C PRO A 88 -5.63 8.62 8.70
N ALA A 89 -6.45 7.69 8.21
CA ALA A 89 -7.39 6.93 9.04
C ALA A 89 -6.77 5.66 9.62
N ASN A 90 -7.37 5.14 10.70
CA ASN A 90 -6.97 3.88 11.32
C ASN A 90 -7.31 2.69 10.42
N LEU A 91 -6.40 1.73 10.37
CA LEU A 91 -6.53 0.53 9.55
C LEU A 91 -6.71 -0.70 10.44
N ARG A 92 -7.81 -1.43 10.21
CA ARG A 92 -8.08 -2.70 10.87
C ARG A 92 -7.75 -3.87 9.96
N PHE A 93 -6.98 -4.81 10.48
CA PHE A 93 -6.69 -6.10 9.83
C PHE A 93 -7.24 -7.25 10.66
N TRP A 94 -7.88 -8.23 10.02
CA TRP A 94 -8.30 -9.47 10.69
C TRP A 94 -8.27 -10.69 9.76
N LYS A 95 -8.21 -11.86 10.37
CA LYS A 95 -8.22 -13.17 9.69
C LYS A 95 -9.64 -13.65 9.44
N GLU A 96 -9.86 -14.24 8.28
CA GLU A 96 -10.93 -15.21 8.08
C GLU A 96 -10.36 -16.60 8.35
N VAL A 97 -11.02 -17.33 9.25
CA VAL A 97 -10.59 -18.66 9.68
C VAL A 97 -11.67 -19.66 9.32
N ASP A 98 -11.31 -20.68 8.56
CA ASP A 98 -12.19 -21.81 8.27
C ASP A 98 -12.46 -22.57 9.57
N THR A 99 -13.73 -22.73 9.92
CA THR A 99 -14.11 -23.28 11.22
C THR A 99 -13.85 -24.77 11.35
N ALA A 100 -13.84 -25.51 10.25
CA ALA A 100 -13.64 -26.97 10.25
C ALA A 100 -12.15 -27.34 10.37
N THR A 101 -11.28 -26.57 9.71
CA THR A 101 -9.84 -26.84 9.60
C THR A 101 -8.98 -25.94 10.49
N GLN A 102 -9.56 -24.84 11.00
CA GLN A 102 -8.86 -23.78 11.72
C GLN A 102 -7.74 -23.11 10.90
N GLN A 103 -7.77 -23.26 9.58
CA GLN A 103 -6.82 -22.61 8.67
C GLN A 103 -7.28 -21.20 8.33
N VAL A 104 -6.33 -20.29 8.16
CA VAL A 104 -6.60 -18.93 7.68
C VAL A 104 -6.85 -18.98 6.16
N SER A 105 -8.05 -18.60 5.73
CA SER A 105 -8.44 -18.57 4.30
C SER A 105 -8.15 -17.22 3.66
N ALA A 106 -8.25 -16.13 4.42
CA ALA A 106 -8.05 -14.77 3.94
C ALA A 106 -7.65 -13.80 5.07
N TYR A 107 -7.10 -12.66 4.65
CA TYR A 107 -6.99 -11.47 5.49
C TYR A 107 -7.89 -10.37 4.93
N HIS A 108 -8.59 -9.69 5.83
CA HIS A 108 -9.47 -8.59 5.50
C HIS A 108 -8.91 -7.29 6.06
N THR A 109 -9.16 -6.21 5.33
CA THR A 109 -8.79 -4.85 5.72
C THR A 109 -10.00 -3.96 5.74
N HIS A 110 -10.09 -3.11 6.75
CA HIS A 110 -11.10 -2.06 6.80
C HIS A 110 -10.48 -0.76 7.28
N ILE A 111 -10.82 0.31 6.61
CA ILE A 111 -10.46 1.67 6.99
C ILE A 111 -11.76 2.47 7.08
N SER A 112 -12.01 3.06 8.25
CA SER A 112 -13.17 3.93 8.43
C SER A 112 -12.82 5.34 7.97
N TRP A 113 -13.50 5.82 6.94
CA TRP A 113 -13.44 7.19 6.46
C TRP A 113 -14.63 7.99 6.97
#